data_AF-A0A820PFM8-F1
#
_entry.id   AF-A0A820PFM8-F1
#
_cell.length_a   1.000
_cell.length_b   1.000
_cell.length_c   1.000
_cell.angle_alpha   90.00
_cell.angle_beta   90.00
_cell.angle_gamma   90.00
#
_symmetry.space_group_name_H-M   'P 1'
#
loop_
_entity.id
_entity.type
_entity.pdbx_description
1 polymer ?
#
loop_
_entity_poly.entity_id
_entity_poly.type
_entity_poly.pdbx_seq_one_letter_code
_entity_poly.pdbx_strand_id
1 'polypeptide(L)' 'TSDDVIHPIGGGFTSDDVIHSIGGGFTSDDVIHPIGGGFTSDDVIHSIGGGFTSDDVIHPIGGGFTS' A
#
# COMPACT_ATOMS: atom_id res chain seq x y z
N THR A 1 19.23 10.90 0.32
CA THR A 1 18.03 10.35 -0.32
C THR A 1 16.88 10.90 0.49
N SER A 2 16.06 11.73 -0.14
CA SER A 2 14.86 12.24 0.52
C SER A 2 13.81 11.17 0.31
N ASP A 3 13.37 10.51 1.38
CA ASP A 3 12.24 9.59 1.29
C ASP A 3 10.99 10.46 1.05
N ASP A 4 10.45 10.46 -0.17
CA ASP A 4 9.28 11.26 -0.50
C ASP A 4 8.01 10.53 -0.02
N VAL A 5 7.28 11.16 0.91
CA VAL A 5 6.01 10.60 1.42
C VAL A 5 4.86 11.09 0.55
N ILE A 6 4.10 10.17 -0.03
CA ILE A 6 3.04 10.50 -1.00
C ILE A 6 1.65 10.19 -0.44
N HIS A 7 0.73 11.16 -0.57
CA HIS A 7 -0.65 11.09 -0.04
C HIS A 7 -1.74 11.10 -1.13
N PRO A 8 -1.89 10.05 -1.94
CA PRO A 8 -2.90 10.02 -2.99
C PRO A 8 -4.30 9.62 -2.46
N ILE A 9 -5.34 10.18 -3.05
CA ILE A 9 -6.75 9.89 -2.73
C ILE A 9 -7.43 9.37 -4.01
N GLY A 10 -7.72 8.06 -4.06
CA GLY A 10 -8.29 7.42 -5.25
C GLY A 10 -7.32 7.30 -6.44
N GLY A 11 -7.67 6.45 -7.41
CA GLY A 11 -6.90 6.24 -8.63
C GLY A 11 -5.81 5.18 -8.50
N GLY A 12 -4.90 5.15 -9.47
CA GLY A 12 -3.75 4.26 -9.51
C GLY A 12 -2.45 5.04 -9.39
N PHE A 13 -1.51 4.57 -8.57
CA PHE A 13 -0.25 5.29 -8.32
C PHE A 13 0.89 4.33 -7.98
N THR A 14 2.09 4.69 -8.43
CA THR A 14 3.31 3.91 -8.27
C THR A 14 4.41 4.83 -7.73
N SER A 15 5.12 4.39 -6.70
CA SER A 15 6.23 5.14 -6.09
C SER A 15 7.20 4.17 -5.45
N ASP A 16 8.49 4.43 -5.54
CA ASP A 16 9.49 3.60 -4.89
C ASP A 16 9.48 3.84 -3.35
N ASP A 17 9.09 5.05 -2.92
CA ASP A 17 9.04 5.47 -1.52
C ASP A 17 7.71 5.14 -0.80
N VAL A 18 7.53 5.68 0.42
CA VAL A 18 6.37 5.47 1.30
C VAL A 18 5.07 6.09 0.75
N ILE A 19 4.04 5.25 0.58
CA ILE A 19 2.70 5.66 0.16
C ILE A 19 1.71 5.61 1.34
N HIS A 20 0.93 6.67 1.52
CA HIS A 20 -0.22 6.72 2.42
C HIS A 20 -1.48 7.06 1.61
N SER A 21 -2.33 6.09 1.30
CA SER A 21 -3.43 6.30 0.34
C SER A 21 -4.80 5.93 0.90
N ILE A 22 -5.87 6.52 0.34
CA ILE A 22 -7.25 6.19 0.69
C ILE A 22 -8.02 5.81 -0.59
N GLY A 23 -8.38 4.52 -0.72
CA GLY A 23 -9.11 3.98 -1.88
C GLY A 23 -8.27 3.95 -3.17
N GLY A 24 -8.41 2.90 -3.99
CA GLY A 24 -7.73 2.80 -5.30
C GLY A 24 -6.77 1.61 -5.40
N GLY A 25 -5.85 1.65 -6.36
CA GLY A 25 -4.88 0.59 -6.67
C GLY A 25 -3.44 1.10 -6.59
N PHE A 26 -2.60 0.65 -5.66
CA PHE A 26 -1.27 1.26 -5.47
C PHE A 26 -0.15 0.24 -5.41
N THR A 27 1.02 0.65 -5.90
CA THR A 27 2.25 -0.15 -5.91
C THR A 27 3.42 0.65 -5.35
N SER A 28 4.17 0.08 -4.41
CA SER A 28 5.39 0.71 -3.87
C SER A 28 6.39 -0.29 -3.37
N ASP A 29 7.68 -0.05 -3.60
CA ASP A 29 8.73 -0.99 -3.21
C ASP A 29 8.91 -1.02 -1.68
N ASP A 30 8.82 0.12 -1.00
CA ASP A 30 9.08 0.22 0.45
C ASP A 30 7.85 -0.02 1.36
N VAL A 31 7.01 1.00 1.58
CA VAL A 31 5.97 0.94 2.61
C VAL A 31 4.68 1.56 2.15
N ILE A 32 3.58 0.80 2.24
CA ILE A 32 2.23 1.30 1.95
C ILE A 32 1.37 1.28 3.20
N HIS A 33 0.71 2.39 3.50
CA HIS A 33 -0.31 2.53 4.53
C HIS A 33 -1.69 2.88 3.93
N PRO A 34 -2.43 1.90 3.37
CA PRO A 34 -3.66 2.23 2.67
C PRO A 34 -4.94 1.98 3.44
N ILE A 35 -5.98 2.78 3.16
CA ILE A 35 -7.35 2.58 3.67
C ILE A 35 -8.30 2.24 2.50
N GLY A 36 -8.67 0.96 2.36
CA GLY A 36 -9.58 0.45 1.32
C GLY A 36 -8.95 0.42 -0.09
N GLY A 37 -9.26 -0.58 -0.92
CA GLY A 37 -8.72 -0.69 -2.30
C GLY A 37 -7.89 -1.96 -2.55
N GLY A 38 -7.02 -1.94 -3.56
CA GLY A 38 -6.08 -3.01 -3.91
C GLY A 38 -4.63 -2.53 -3.80
N PHE A 39 -3.73 -3.26 -3.15
CA PHE A 39 -2.38 -2.77 -2.87
C PHE A 39 -1.32 -3.84 -3.08
N THR A 40 -0.17 -3.43 -3.64
CA THR A 40 0.99 -4.29 -3.83
C THR A 40 2.23 -3.59 -3.31
N SER A 41 3.04 -4.25 -2.49
CA SER A 41 4.31 -3.68 -2.02
C SER A 41 5.36 -4.76 -1.82
N ASP A 42 6.61 -4.51 -2.17
CA ASP A 42 7.64 -5.53 -2.00
C ASP A 42 7.98 -5.72 -0.52
N ASP A 43 8.16 -4.63 0.24
CA ASP A 43 8.60 -4.69 1.64
C ASP A 43 7.44 -4.76 2.67
N VAL A 44 6.67 -3.68 2.87
CA VAL A 44 5.69 -3.61 3.98
C VAL A 44 4.34 -2.98 3.61
N ILE A 45 3.24 -3.67 3.92
CA ILE A 45 1.87 -3.12 3.87
C ILE A 45 1.21 -3.07 5.25
N HIS A 46 0.76 -1.89 5.64
CA HIS A 46 -0.13 -1.66 6.79
C HIS A 46 -1.49 -1.12 6.33
N SER A 47 -2.45 -2.01 6.09
CA SER A 47 -3.72 -1.62 5.48
C SER A 47 -4.94 -1.74 6.38
N ILE A 48 -5.98 -0.94 6.10
CA ILE A 48 -7.32 -1.06 6.68
C ILE A 48 -8.34 -1.31 5.55
N GLY A 49 -8.78 -2.57 5.37
CA GLY A 49 -9.77 -2.98 4.37
C GLY A 49 -9.26 -3.01 2.92
N GLY A 50 -9.75 -3.94 2.10
CA GLY A 50 -9.31 -4.10 0.70
C GLY A 50 -8.66 -5.45 0.39
N GLY A 51 -7.97 -5.53 -0.75
CA GLY A 51 -7.14 -6.66 -1.19
C GLY A 51 -5.66 -6.29 -1.21
N PHE A 52 -4.78 -7.15 -0.70
CA PHE A 52 -3.35 -6.79 -0.51
C PHE A 52 -2.41 -7.89 -0.97
N THR A 53 -1.25 -7.50 -1.48
CA THR A 53 -0.15 -8.38 -1.87
C THR A 53 1.18 -7.79 -1.42
N SER A 54 2.00 -8.55 -0.69
CA SER A 54 3.36 -8.14 -0.35
C SER A 54 4.27 -9.35 -0.19
N ASP A 55 5.53 -9.18 -0.58
CA ASP A 55 6.52 -10.24 -0.54
C ASP A 55 7.09 -10.45 0.89
N ASP A 56 7.19 -9.39 1.70
CA ASP A 56 7.81 -9.46 3.02
C ASP A 56 6.80 -9.40 4.19
N VAL A 57 6.13 -8.26 4.43
CA VAL A 57 5.31 -8.06 5.65
C VAL A 57 3.96 -7.41 5.37
N ILE A 58 2.87 -8.09 5.74
CA ILE A 58 1.49 -7.54 5.67
C ILE A 58 0.84 -7.49 7.06
N HIS A 59 0.36 -6.32 7.44
CA HIS A 59 -0.50 -6.08 8.61
C HIS A 59 -1.87 -5.53 8.18
N PRO A 60 -2.81 -6.39 7.76
CA PRO A 60 -4.13 -5.95 7.34
C PRO A 60 -5.11 -5.87 8.52
N ILE A 61 -5.83 -4.76 8.63
CA ILE A 61 -6.97 -4.57 9.53
C ILE A 61 -8.24 -4.68 8.68
N GLY A 62 -8.70 -5.92 8.50
CA GLY A 62 -9.84 -6.26 7.63
C GLY A 62 -9.48 -6.29 6.13
N GLY A 63 -10.24 -7.07 5.35
CA GLY A 63 -9.92 -7.33 3.93
C GLY A 63 -9.29 -8.70 3.70
N GLY A 64 -9.02 -9.04 2.44
CA GLY A 64 -8.38 -10.30 2.03
C GLY A 64 -6.92 -10.06 1.68
N PHE A 65 -6.01 -10.90 2.17
CA PHE A 65 -4.59 -10.81 1.86
C PHE A 65 -4.13 -12.02 1.05
N THR A 66 -3.19 -11.78 0.15
CA THR A 66 -2.42 -12.82 -0.54
C THR A 66 -0.95 -12.51 -0.32
N SER A 67 -0.21 -13.48 0.23
CA SER A 67 1.25 -13.45 0.23
C SER A 67 1.76 -14.10 -1.04
#